data_AF-A0A0S2F9Z5-F1
#
_entry.id   AF-A0A0S2F9Z5-F1
#
_cell.length_a   1.000
_cell.length_b   1.000
_cell.length_c   1.000
_cell.angle_alpha   90.00
_cell.angle_beta   90.00
_cell.angle_gamma   90.00
#
_symmetry.space_group_name_H-M   'P 1'
#
loop_
_entity.id
_entity.type
_entity.pdbx_description
1 polymer ?
#
loop_
_entity_poly.entity_id
_entity_poly.type
_entity_poly.pdbx_seq_one_letter_code
_entity_poly.pdbx_strand_id
1 'polypeptide(L)'
;MSWTALICLGASDGPRIENLLLSAAQLLSEFDGTADPSALCACSELYGDRHRVHRGGATVNLMLAMKVAPRWSVETMERRFKQIEAAFGRERDPQRVLPVPLDIDLVGRIDGEVQWQDRYDPARPYLFHGLHQLTLPLLRKALDAVALQRGFRPEHNAMGFYPLAGADFVERFLHAQAATPATAAKEAS
;
A
#
# COMPACT_ATOMS: atom_id res chain seq x y z
N MET A 1 -19.50 -5.82 9.80
CA MET A 1 -18.27 -6.50 10.24
C MET A 1 -17.09 -5.67 9.78
N SER A 2 -16.03 -5.56 10.60
CA SER A 2 -14.76 -4.95 10.19
C SER A 2 -13.92 -6.01 9.48
N TRP A 3 -13.20 -5.61 8.44
CA TRP A 3 -12.31 -6.46 7.66
C TRP A 3 -10.96 -5.76 7.51
N THR A 4 -9.92 -6.52 7.13
CA THR A 4 -8.57 -5.96 6.92
C THR A 4 -8.30 -5.77 5.44
N ALA A 5 -8.04 -4.55 4.98
CA ALA A 5 -7.62 -4.26 3.62
C ALA A 5 -6.14 -4.54 3.43
N LEU A 6 -5.77 -5.11 2.27
CA LEU A 6 -4.40 -5.25 1.79
C LEU A 6 -4.19 -4.23 0.69
N ILE A 7 -3.38 -3.20 0.97
CA ILE A 7 -3.24 -2.02 0.10
C ILE A 7 -1.80 -1.92 -0.36
N CYS A 8 -1.59 -1.78 -1.68
CA CYS A 8 -0.30 -1.45 -2.26
C CYS A 8 -0.30 0.03 -2.65
N LEU A 9 0.75 0.75 -2.24
CA LEU A 9 1.04 2.09 -2.69
C LEU A 9 2.32 2.06 -3.52
N GLY A 10 2.34 2.76 -4.65
CA GLY A 10 3.50 2.83 -5.55
C GLY A 10 3.77 4.26 -6.04
N ALA A 11 5.03 4.67 -6.10
CA ALA A 11 5.45 5.95 -6.67
C ALA A 11 6.81 5.80 -7.35
N SER A 12 7.09 6.61 -8.37
CA SER A 12 8.45 6.73 -8.89
C SER A 12 9.37 7.31 -7.81
N ASP A 13 10.65 6.92 -7.84
CA ASP A 13 11.66 7.36 -6.89
C ASP A 13 11.89 8.90 -6.86
N GLY A 14 12.68 9.35 -5.88
CA GLY A 14 12.93 10.77 -5.62
C GLY A 14 11.91 11.39 -4.66
N PRO A 15 11.62 12.71 -4.77
CA PRO A 15 10.75 13.43 -3.82
C PRO A 15 9.33 12.85 -3.67
N ARG A 16 8.88 12.06 -4.64
CA ARG A 16 7.55 11.44 -4.67
C ARG A 16 7.39 10.29 -3.67
N ILE A 17 8.48 9.77 -3.11
CA ILE A 17 8.44 8.76 -2.06
C ILE A 17 7.69 9.30 -0.83
N GLU A 18 7.78 10.60 -0.55
CA GLU A 18 7.01 11.24 0.52
C GLU A 18 5.49 11.13 0.29
N ASN A 19 5.03 11.14 -0.96
CA ASN A 19 3.61 10.97 -1.29
C ASN A 19 3.07 9.62 -0.81
N LEU A 20 3.90 8.56 -0.82
CA LEU A 20 3.52 7.24 -0.30
C LEU A 20 3.19 7.31 1.18
N LEU A 21 4.10 7.90 1.97
CA LEU A 21 3.97 7.97 3.42
C LEU A 21 2.83 8.89 3.85
N LEU A 22 2.69 10.05 3.19
CA LEU A 22 1.61 11.00 3.47
C LEU A 22 0.24 10.40 3.11
N SER A 23 0.13 9.72 1.97
CA SER A 23 -1.12 9.06 1.56
C SER A 23 -1.45 7.88 2.47
N ALA A 24 -0.45 7.08 2.86
CA ALA A 24 -0.65 5.99 3.82
C ALA A 24 -1.17 6.50 5.17
N ALA A 25 -0.62 7.61 5.69
CA ALA A 25 -1.09 8.23 6.92
C ALA A 25 -2.52 8.77 6.78
N GLN A 26 -2.81 9.40 5.64
CA GLN A 26 -4.16 9.85 5.31
C GLN A 26 -5.17 8.69 5.31
N LEU A 27 -4.85 7.58 4.63
CA LEU A 27 -5.70 6.38 4.63
C LEU A 27 -5.93 5.85 6.05
N LEU A 28 -4.89 5.86 6.89
CA LEU A 28 -4.98 5.38 8.27
C LEU A 28 -5.98 6.20 9.09
N SER A 29 -5.96 7.52 8.94
CA SER A 29 -6.93 8.39 9.61
C SER A 29 -8.37 8.24 9.09
N GLU A 30 -8.55 7.99 7.79
CA GLU A 30 -9.89 8.01 7.17
C GLU A 30 -10.66 6.68 7.33
N PHE A 31 -9.95 5.55 7.32
CA PHE A 31 -10.57 4.25 7.08
C PHE A 31 -10.96 3.47 8.33
N ASP A 32 -10.32 3.72 9.47
CA ASP A 32 -10.76 3.12 10.75
C ASP A 32 -11.89 3.92 11.42
N GLY A 33 -12.06 5.19 11.03
CA GLY A 33 -13.14 6.04 11.52
C GLY A 33 -13.01 6.51 12.98
N THR A 34 -11.94 6.11 13.66
CA THR A 34 -11.63 6.36 15.08
C THR A 34 -10.38 7.22 15.27
N ALA A 35 -9.63 7.50 14.20
CA ALA A 35 -8.25 7.99 14.25
C ALA A 35 -7.34 7.14 15.17
N ASP A 36 -7.69 5.87 15.39
CA ASP A 36 -6.93 4.96 16.24
C ASP A 36 -5.71 4.43 15.47
N PRO A 37 -4.49 4.66 15.96
CA PRO A 37 -3.28 4.07 15.41
C PRO A 37 -3.37 2.53 15.30
N SER A 38 -4.16 1.87 16.16
CA SER A 38 -4.37 0.40 16.18
C SER A 38 -5.11 -0.16 14.95
N ALA A 39 -5.55 0.72 14.05
CA ALA A 39 -6.07 0.37 12.74
C ALA A 39 -5.01 -0.26 11.83
N LEU A 40 -3.74 0.13 11.96
CA LEU A 40 -2.65 -0.47 11.21
C LEU A 40 -2.35 -1.86 11.78
N CYS A 41 -2.59 -2.90 10.98
CA CYS A 41 -2.35 -4.29 11.37
C CYS A 41 -0.91 -4.73 11.07
N ALA A 42 -0.36 -4.26 9.95
CA ALA A 42 1.02 -4.50 9.53
C ALA A 42 1.40 -3.53 8.39
N CYS A 43 2.69 -3.29 8.20
CA CYS A 43 3.23 -2.62 7.02
C CYS A 43 4.51 -3.30 6.54
N SER A 44 4.84 -3.16 5.27
CA SER A 44 6.15 -3.53 4.74
C SER A 44 7.16 -2.41 4.97
N GLU A 45 8.43 -2.69 4.71
CA GLU A 45 9.41 -1.65 4.43
C GLU A 45 9.03 -0.85 3.16
N LEU A 46 9.69 0.29 2.93
CA LEU A 46 9.73 0.92 1.62
C LEU A 46 10.75 0.18 0.75
N TYR A 47 10.32 -0.37 -0.38
CA TYR A 47 11.18 -1.15 -1.27
C TYR A 47 11.08 -0.70 -2.72
N GLY A 48 12.23 -0.60 -3.38
CA GLY A 48 12.33 -0.26 -4.79
C GLY A 48 12.35 -1.51 -5.67
N ASP A 49 11.61 -1.50 -6.78
CA ASP A 49 11.65 -2.51 -7.84
C ASP A 49 12.51 -2.03 -9.01
N ARG A 50 13.52 -2.82 -9.41
CA ARG A 50 14.38 -2.56 -10.58
C ARG A 50 13.81 -3.06 -11.91
N HIS A 51 12.70 -3.80 -11.91
CA HIS A 51 12.18 -4.54 -13.06
C HIS A 51 11.55 -3.67 -14.15
N ARG A 52 11.34 -2.36 -13.93
CA ARG A 52 10.83 -1.44 -14.96
C ARG A 52 11.72 -0.22 -15.13
N VAL A 53 12.32 -0.12 -16.33
CA VAL A 53 12.99 1.09 -16.80
C VAL A 53 11.91 2.12 -17.19
N HIS A 54 11.32 2.78 -16.19
CA HIS A 54 10.57 4.01 -16.44
C HIS A 54 11.58 5.13 -16.73
N ARG A 55 11.22 6.13 -17.55
CA ARG A 55 12.08 7.32 -17.82
C ARG A 55 12.24 8.25 -16.59
N GLY A 56 12.16 7.70 -15.38
CA GLY A 56 12.15 8.43 -14.11
C GLY A 56 12.49 7.56 -12.92
N GLY A 57 13.41 6.60 -13.08
CA GLY A 57 13.97 5.80 -11.99
C GLY A 57 13.18 4.54 -11.61
N ALA A 58 13.47 4.01 -10.43
CA ALA A 58 12.81 2.82 -9.88
C ALA A 58 11.39 3.15 -9.38
N THR A 59 10.54 2.14 -9.29
CA THR A 59 9.26 2.27 -8.58
C THR A 59 9.44 1.85 -7.14
N VAL A 60 9.16 2.75 -6.20
CA VAL A 60 9.13 2.48 -4.77
C VAL A 60 7.73 2.09 -4.37
N ASN A 61 7.63 1.04 -3.57
CA ASN A 61 6.36 0.46 -3.13
C ASN A 61 6.30 0.39 -1.60
N LEU A 62 5.07 0.40 -1.10
CA LEU A 62 4.70 0.20 0.30
C LEU A 62 3.46 -0.69 0.35
N MET A 63 3.47 -1.73 1.17
CA MET A 63 2.31 -2.58 1.42
C MET A 63 1.77 -2.30 2.83
N LEU A 64 0.45 -2.16 2.95
CA LEU A 64 -0.25 -1.93 4.21
C LEU A 64 -1.32 -3.00 4.42
N ALA A 65 -1.49 -3.41 5.67
CA ALA A 65 -2.67 -4.09 6.14
C ALA A 65 -3.40 -3.23 7.17
N MET A 66 -4.66 -2.90 6.92
CA MET A 66 -5.38 -1.93 7.74
C MET A 66 -6.81 -2.37 8.03
N LYS A 67 -7.29 -2.18 9.26
CA LYS A 67 -8.70 -2.36 9.59
C LYS A 67 -9.55 -1.32 8.86
N VAL A 68 -10.69 -1.77 8.39
CA VAL A 68 -11.64 -0.94 7.65
C VAL A 68 -12.97 -0.89 8.41
N ALA A 69 -13.43 0.33 8.68
CA ALA A 69 -14.71 0.58 9.29
C ALA A 69 -15.86 0.10 8.38
N PRO A 70 -16.98 -0.41 8.93
CA PRO A 70 -18.08 -0.99 8.15
C PRO A 70 -18.74 -0.06 7.12
N ARG A 71 -18.52 1.26 7.20
CA ARG A 71 -19.02 2.25 6.24
C ARG A 71 -18.32 2.22 4.88
N TRP A 72 -17.13 1.61 4.82
CA TRP A 72 -16.31 1.56 3.62
C TRP A 72 -16.58 0.24 2.88
N SER A 73 -16.99 0.37 1.61
CA SER A 73 -17.03 -0.74 0.67
C SER A 73 -15.78 -0.70 -0.21
N VAL A 74 -15.51 -1.81 -0.90
CA VAL A 74 -14.45 -1.88 -1.91
C VAL A 74 -14.55 -0.72 -2.91
N GLU A 75 -15.76 -0.48 -3.43
CA GLU A 75 -16.00 0.57 -4.43
C GLU A 75 -15.73 1.97 -3.87
N THR A 76 -16.18 2.27 -2.64
CA THR A 76 -16.00 3.60 -2.06
C THR A 76 -14.54 3.87 -1.68
N MET A 77 -13.80 2.84 -1.25
CA MET A 77 -12.36 2.93 -1.01
C MET A 77 -11.59 3.17 -2.32
N GLU A 78 -11.87 2.40 -3.37
CA GLU A 78 -11.21 2.58 -4.67
C GLU A 78 -11.49 3.97 -5.26
N ARG A 79 -12.73 4.45 -5.13
CA ARG A 79 -13.06 5.83 -5.51
C ARG A 79 -12.24 6.84 -4.72
N ARG A 80 -12.06 6.61 -3.42
CA ARG A 80 -11.25 7.48 -2.56
C ARG A 80 -9.77 7.44 -2.95
N PHE A 81 -9.22 6.27 -3.27
CA PHE A 81 -7.86 6.12 -3.79
C PHE A 81 -7.63 6.99 -5.02
N LYS A 82 -8.57 6.97 -5.98
CA LYS A 82 -8.46 7.79 -7.19
C LYS A 82 -8.55 9.29 -6.92
N GLN A 83 -9.26 9.71 -5.88
CA GLN A 83 -9.26 11.12 -5.45
C GLN A 83 -7.92 11.52 -4.84
N ILE A 84 -7.30 10.66 -4.01
CA ILE A 84 -5.99 10.91 -3.42
C ILE A 84 -4.93 10.96 -4.52
N GLU A 85 -4.89 9.96 -5.41
CA GLU A 85 -3.99 9.94 -6.58
C GLU A 85 -4.09 11.23 -7.42
N ALA A 86 -5.31 11.70 -7.69
CA ALA A 86 -5.55 12.92 -8.45
C ALA A 86 -5.02 14.17 -7.71
N ALA A 87 -5.12 14.23 -6.38
CA ALA A 87 -4.57 15.31 -5.58
C ALA A 87 -3.04 15.41 -5.68
N PHE A 88 -2.36 14.28 -5.92
CA PHE A 88 -0.92 14.23 -6.21
C PHE A 88 -0.57 14.38 -7.70
N GLY A 89 -1.54 14.77 -8.54
CA GLY A 89 -1.31 15.05 -9.96
C GLY A 89 -1.29 13.82 -10.86
N ARG A 90 -1.86 12.68 -10.42
CA ARG A 90 -2.06 11.53 -11.31
C ARG A 90 -3.17 11.85 -12.32
N GLU A 91 -2.79 12.05 -13.57
CA GLU A 91 -3.72 12.09 -14.69
C GLU A 91 -3.85 10.70 -15.30
N ARG A 92 -5.06 10.28 -15.65
CA ARG A 92 -5.32 9.01 -16.35
C ARG A 92 -4.96 9.16 -17.82
N ASP A 93 -3.68 9.02 -18.14
CA ASP A 93 -3.20 8.93 -19.53
C ASP A 93 -2.44 7.60 -19.72
N PRO A 94 -3.03 6.63 -20.45
CA PRO A 94 -2.41 5.33 -20.70
C PRO A 94 -1.18 5.40 -21.62
N GLN A 95 -0.94 6.52 -22.31
CA GLN A 95 0.25 6.73 -23.14
C GLN A 95 1.36 7.47 -22.40
N ARG A 96 1.14 7.89 -21.16
CA ARG A 96 2.09 8.72 -20.42
C ARG A 96 3.31 7.92 -19.97
N VAL A 97 4.47 8.34 -20.44
CA VAL A 97 5.79 7.79 -20.03
C VAL A 97 6.33 8.51 -18.77
N LEU A 98 5.53 9.39 -18.17
CA LEU A 98 5.96 10.21 -17.03
C LEU A 98 6.04 9.41 -15.73
N PRO A 99 6.90 9.83 -14.79
CA PRO A 99 6.99 9.20 -13.48
C PRO A 99 5.62 9.19 -12.80
N VAL A 100 5.28 8.06 -12.19
CA VAL A 100 4.03 7.85 -11.47
C VAL A 100 4.11 8.65 -10.17
N PRO A 101 3.25 9.66 -9.94
CA PRO A 101 3.33 10.46 -8.72
C PRO A 101 2.87 9.69 -7.49
N LEU A 102 1.85 8.85 -7.68
CA LEU A 102 1.26 7.96 -6.69
C LEU A 102 0.31 6.98 -7.41
N ASP A 103 0.28 5.73 -6.96
CA ASP A 103 -0.71 4.71 -7.29
C ASP A 103 -1.16 4.06 -5.99
N ILE A 104 -2.46 3.85 -5.81
CA ILE A 104 -3.00 3.16 -4.66
C ILE A 104 -3.97 2.08 -5.15
N ASP A 105 -3.67 0.85 -4.75
CA ASP A 105 -4.36 -0.35 -5.18
C ASP A 105 -4.87 -1.14 -3.99
N LEU A 106 -6.17 -1.48 -3.99
CA LEU A 106 -6.70 -2.51 -3.09
C LEU A 106 -6.37 -3.87 -3.71
N VAL A 107 -5.38 -4.57 -3.16
CA VAL A 107 -4.91 -5.87 -3.67
C VAL A 107 -5.83 -7.01 -3.24
N GLY A 108 -6.39 -6.89 -2.04
CA GLY A 108 -7.28 -7.89 -1.46
C GLY A 108 -7.79 -7.47 -0.10
N ARG A 109 -8.49 -8.39 0.56
CA ARG A 109 -9.00 -8.23 1.91
C ARG A 109 -8.89 -9.51 2.72
N ILE A 110 -8.94 -9.38 4.04
CA ILE A 110 -9.03 -10.49 4.98
C ILE A 110 -10.32 -10.33 5.79
N ASP A 111 -11.21 -11.30 5.65
CA ASP A 111 -12.47 -11.42 6.40
C ASP A 111 -12.75 -12.91 6.64
N GLY A 112 -12.18 -13.44 7.72
CA GLY A 112 -12.07 -14.89 7.96
C GLY A 112 -11.03 -15.61 7.09
N GLU A 113 -10.98 -15.28 5.80
CA GLU A 113 -10.01 -15.76 4.81
C GLU A 113 -9.48 -14.62 3.93
N VAL A 114 -8.38 -14.87 3.22
CA VAL A 114 -7.82 -13.91 2.25
C VAL A 114 -8.62 -13.99 0.95
N GLN A 115 -9.10 -12.85 0.49
CA GLN A 115 -9.82 -12.69 -0.77
C GLN A 115 -9.07 -11.68 -1.64
N TRP A 116 -8.47 -12.17 -2.72
CA TRP A 116 -7.78 -11.34 -3.70
C TRP A 116 -8.79 -10.63 -4.59
N GLN A 117 -8.43 -9.44 -5.05
CA GLN A 117 -9.17 -8.76 -6.11
C GLN A 117 -8.79 -9.38 -7.47
N ASP A 118 -9.79 -9.67 -8.31
CA ASP A 118 -9.62 -10.44 -9.56
C ASP A 118 -8.52 -9.91 -10.49
N ARG A 119 -8.28 -8.60 -10.46
CA ARG A 119 -7.31 -7.93 -11.33
C ARG A 119 -5.86 -8.03 -10.85
N TYR A 120 -5.60 -8.47 -9.62
CA TYR A 120 -4.25 -8.61 -9.09
C TYR A 120 -3.88 -10.08 -8.93
N ASP A 121 -2.72 -10.43 -9.47
CA ASP A 121 -2.09 -11.72 -9.21
C ASP A 121 -1.12 -11.55 -8.04
N PRO A 122 -1.39 -12.13 -6.85
CA PRO A 122 -0.50 -12.03 -5.69
C PRO A 122 0.87 -12.68 -5.93
N ALA A 123 1.04 -13.47 -7.00
CA ALA A 123 2.32 -14.03 -7.40
C ALA A 123 3.22 -13.05 -8.17
N ARG A 124 2.74 -11.84 -8.52
CA ARG A 124 3.59 -10.81 -9.14
C ARG A 124 4.73 -10.46 -8.17
N PRO A 125 6.00 -10.42 -8.62
CA PRO A 125 7.14 -10.31 -7.71
C PRO A 125 7.04 -9.16 -6.70
N TYR A 126 6.73 -7.94 -7.14
CA TYR A 126 6.62 -6.78 -6.24
C TYR A 126 5.49 -6.91 -5.21
N LEU A 127 4.31 -7.41 -5.64
CA LEU A 127 3.19 -7.65 -4.74
C LEU A 127 3.54 -8.74 -3.74
N PHE A 128 4.06 -9.88 -4.22
CA PHE A 128 4.44 -11.00 -3.37
C PHE A 128 5.48 -10.57 -2.33
N HIS A 129 6.51 -9.84 -2.75
CA HIS A 129 7.56 -9.34 -1.87
C HIS A 129 6.97 -8.45 -0.76
N GLY A 130 6.16 -7.43 -1.10
CA GLY A 130 5.55 -6.57 -0.11
C GLY A 130 4.54 -7.28 0.80
N LEU A 131 3.70 -8.15 0.24
CA LEU A 131 2.70 -8.91 1.00
C LEU A 131 3.35 -9.90 1.98
N HIS A 132 4.48 -10.51 1.61
CA HIS A 132 5.19 -11.48 2.46
C HIS A 132 5.81 -10.86 3.71
N GLN A 133 6.10 -9.55 3.67
CA GLN A 133 6.58 -8.79 4.82
C GLN A 133 5.48 -8.47 5.84
N LEU A 134 4.21 -8.52 5.44
CA LEU A 134 3.10 -8.27 6.36
C LEU A 134 2.94 -9.47 7.30
N THR A 135 3.31 -9.31 8.57
CA THR A 135 3.29 -10.36 9.60
C THR A 135 1.87 -10.72 10.06
N LEU A 136 1.04 -11.21 9.14
CA LEU A 136 -0.34 -11.64 9.37
C LEU A 136 -0.48 -13.15 9.10
N PRO A 137 -0.90 -13.97 10.10
CA PRO A 137 -0.93 -15.43 9.96
C PRO A 137 -1.79 -15.94 8.79
N LEU A 138 -2.99 -15.37 8.60
CA LEU A 138 -3.89 -15.75 7.50
C LEU A 138 -3.30 -15.42 6.13
N LEU A 139 -2.66 -14.26 6.00
CA LEU A 139 -1.98 -13.85 4.78
C LEU A 139 -0.79 -14.76 4.49
N ARG A 140 0.02 -15.08 5.50
CA ARG A 140 1.17 -15.97 5.33
C ARG A 140 0.76 -17.33 4.78
N LYS A 141 -0.29 -17.93 5.35
CA LYS A 141 -0.85 -19.20 4.86
C LYS A 141 -1.29 -19.11 3.40
N ALA A 142 -1.95 -18.02 3.01
CA ALA A 142 -2.40 -17.81 1.63
C ALA A 142 -1.22 -17.64 0.66
N LEU A 143 -0.19 -16.88 1.03
CA LEU A 143 1.01 -16.68 0.21
C LEU A 143 1.84 -17.97 0.06
N ASP A 144 1.95 -18.77 1.12
CA ASP A 144 2.63 -20.07 1.06
C ASP A 144 1.90 -21.02 0.08
N ALA A 145 0.56 -21.00 0.07
CA ALA A 145 -0.24 -21.75 -0.90
C ALA A 145 -0.02 -21.26 -2.35
N VAL A 146 0.06 -19.94 -2.56
CA VAL A 146 0.39 -19.35 -3.87
C VAL A 146 1.78 -19.78 -4.33
N ALA A 147 2.79 -19.73 -3.44
CA ALA A 147 4.16 -20.14 -3.75
C ALA A 147 4.22 -21.63 -4.15
N LEU A 148 3.52 -22.48 -3.39
CA LEU A 148 3.42 -23.92 -3.69
C LEU A 148 2.76 -24.17 -5.05
N GLN A 149 1.62 -23.52 -5.33
CA GLN A 149 0.90 -23.66 -6.60
C GLN A 149 1.74 -23.24 -7.80
N ARG A 150 2.55 -22.20 -7.65
CA ARG A 150 3.39 -21.64 -8.71
C ARG A 150 4.76 -22.30 -8.82
N GLY A 151 5.10 -23.19 -7.89
CA GLY A 151 6.38 -23.91 -7.89
C GLY A 151 7.60 -23.02 -7.66
N PHE A 152 7.44 -21.85 -7.03
CA PHE A 152 8.56 -20.97 -6.71
C PHE A 152 8.81 -20.92 -5.20
N ARG A 153 10.03 -20.50 -4.84
CA ARG A 153 10.38 -20.20 -3.46
C ARG A 153 10.21 -18.70 -3.20
N PRO A 154 9.62 -18.27 -2.07
CA PRO A 154 9.42 -16.86 -1.73
C PRO A 154 10.66 -15.97 -1.94
N GLU A 155 11.84 -16.49 -1.59
CA GLU A 155 13.12 -15.80 -1.77
C GLU A 155 13.46 -15.45 -3.23
N HIS A 156 12.96 -16.23 -4.19
CA HIS A 156 13.16 -15.94 -5.61
C HIS A 156 12.35 -14.71 -6.04
N ASN A 157 11.18 -14.49 -5.43
CA ASN A 157 10.39 -13.28 -5.65
C ASN A 157 10.95 -12.06 -4.93
N ALA A 158 11.90 -12.22 -4.00
CA ALA A 158 12.59 -11.10 -3.37
C ALA A 158 13.80 -10.61 -4.19
N MET A 159 14.13 -11.24 -5.33
CA MET A 159 15.21 -10.79 -6.19
C MET A 159 14.85 -9.54 -6.98
N GLY A 160 15.78 -8.57 -7.01
CA GLY A 160 15.62 -7.32 -7.75
C GLY A 160 15.02 -6.16 -6.93
N PHE A 161 14.76 -6.40 -5.64
CA PHE A 161 14.28 -5.37 -4.71
C PHE A 161 15.41 -4.86 -3.81
N TYR A 162 15.32 -3.59 -3.42
CA TYR A 162 16.22 -3.00 -2.44
C TYR A 162 15.46 -2.16 -1.42
N PRO A 163 15.84 -2.20 -0.14
CA PRO A 163 15.17 -1.43 0.90
C PRO A 163 15.56 0.04 0.81
N LEU A 164 14.60 0.93 1.10
CA LEU A 164 14.82 2.37 1.26
C LEU A 164 14.61 2.81 2.71
N ALA A 165 13.60 2.27 3.39
CA ALA A 165 13.34 2.52 4.81
C ALA A 165 12.63 1.33 5.45
N GLY A 166 13.08 0.88 6.63
CA GLY A 166 12.53 -0.29 7.30
C GLY A 166 11.08 -0.12 7.79
N ALA A 167 10.38 -1.24 7.98
CA ALA A 167 8.99 -1.26 8.46
C ALA A 167 8.79 -0.49 9.78
N ASP A 168 9.71 -0.64 10.75
CA ASP A 168 9.64 0.09 12.02
C ASP A 168 9.66 1.62 11.85
N PHE A 169 10.37 2.12 10.84
CA PHE A 169 10.37 3.54 10.52
C PHE A 169 9.01 3.96 9.96
N VAL A 170 8.47 3.18 9.01
CA VAL A 170 7.16 3.44 8.39
C VAL A 170 6.08 3.46 9.46
N GLU A 171 6.01 2.42 10.29
CA GLU A 171 5.02 2.31 11.37
C GLU A 171 5.05 3.52 12.31
N ARG A 172 6.23 3.88 12.81
CA ARG A 172 6.39 5.08 13.67
C ARG A 172 5.96 6.36 12.96
N PHE A 173 6.30 6.52 11.68
CA PHE A 173 5.92 7.70 10.91
C PHE A 173 4.39 7.78 10.77
N LEU A 174 3.73 6.69 10.40
CA LEU A 174 2.28 6.64 10.22
C LEU A 174 1.54 6.93 11.53
N HIS A 175 2.00 6.37 12.64
CA HIS A 175 1.43 6.65 13.96
C HIS A 175 1.63 8.10 14.40
N ALA A 176 2.82 8.68 14.16
CA ALA A 176 3.08 10.09 14.48
C ALA A 176 2.18 11.04 13.66
N GLN A 177 1.97 10.76 12.37
CA GLN A 177 1.09 11.55 11.52
C GLN A 177 -0.39 11.38 11.92
N ALA A 178 -0.84 10.16 12.20
CA ALA A 178 -2.22 9.91 12.65
C ALA A 178 -2.54 10.57 14.01
N ALA A 179 -1.54 10.70 14.89
CA ALA A 179 -1.67 11.37 16.17
C ALA A 179 -1.63 12.91 16.07
N THR A 180 -1.21 13.46 14.94
CA THR A 180 -1.22 14.90 14.71
C THR A 180 -2.66 15.33 14.41
N PRO A 181 -3.31 16.15 15.27
CA PRO A 181 -4.63 16.68 14.95
C PRO A 181 -4.58 17.39 13.60
N ALA A 182 -5.67 17.40 12.85
CA ALA A 182 -5.81 18.21 11.64
C ALA A 182 -5.85 19.73 11.98
N THR A 183 -4.80 20.24 12.60
CA THR A 183 -4.54 21.65 12.85
C THR A 183 -3.76 22.22 11.68
N ALA A 184 -4.45 22.44 10.55
CA ALA A 184 -4.11 23.43 9.51
C ALA A 184 -5.11 23.38 8.34
N ALA A 185 -6.39 23.66 8.58
CA ALA A 185 -7.34 23.97 7.50
C ALA A 185 -8.45 24.96 7.90
N LYS A 186 -8.27 25.71 9.00
CA LYS A 186 -9.23 26.72 9.46
C LYS A 186 -8.65 28.11 9.75
N GLU A 187 -7.35 28.32 9.48
CA GLU A 187 -6.71 29.63 9.58
C GLU A 187 -5.98 29.98 8.28
N ALA A 188 -6.68 29.91 7.14
CA ALA A 188 -6.31 30.61 5.90
C ALA A 188 -7.37 30.33 4.80
N SER A 189 -8.59 30.86 4.95
CA SER A 189 -9.49 31.32 3.85
C SER A 189 -10.84 31.72 4.41
#